data_AF-A8QWC3-F1
#
_entry.id   AF-A8QWC3-F1
#
_cell.length_a   1.000
_cell.length_b   1.000
_cell.length_c   1.000
_cell.angle_alpha   90.00
_cell.angle_beta   90.00
_cell.angle_gamma   90.00
#
_symmetry.space_group_name_H-M   'P 1'
#
loop_
_entity.id
_entity.type
_entity.pdbx_description
1 polymer ?
#
loop_
_entity_poly.entity_id
_entity_poly.type
_entity_poly.pdbx_seq_one_letter_code
_entity_poly.pdbx_strand_id
1 'polypeptide(L)'
;MFKFQHNLLFLNIFIFILLGFFLITNNNQVIAAPHEERVGDMRIVNITFSDINSIKNFQPFSQYFDFTLTGPRYNGNIAQFAMMWKIKNPPHNLLGVFFDNNTRDDEDDKYTLEELKQMGNGAENMYIFWQYEQK
;
A
#
# COMPACT_ATOMS: atom_id res chain seq x y z
N MET A 1 -29.28 33.31 2.03
CA MET A 1 -29.08 31.89 2.38
C MET A 1 -28.24 31.26 1.29
N PHE A 2 -26.91 31.35 1.40
CA PHE A 2 -26.00 30.91 0.32
C PHE A 2 -25.70 29.41 0.48
N LYS A 3 -26.12 28.64 -0.53
CA LYS A 3 -25.79 27.22 -0.70
C LYS A 3 -24.33 27.09 -1.13
N PHE A 4 -23.50 26.46 -0.29
CA PHE A 4 -22.20 25.92 -0.69
C PHE A 4 -22.32 24.41 -0.89
N GLN A 5 -22.47 23.98 -2.15
CA GLN A 5 -22.36 22.58 -2.54
C GLN A 5 -21.47 22.49 -3.78
N HIS A 6 -20.17 22.72 -3.65
CA HIS A 6 -19.21 22.41 -4.71
C HIS A 6 -17.74 22.26 -4.24
N ASN A 7 -17.49 21.99 -2.94
CA ASN A 7 -16.13 21.97 -2.38
C ASN A 7 -15.56 20.59 -2.02
N LEU A 8 -16.31 19.49 -2.14
CA LEU A 8 -15.79 18.17 -1.76
C LEU A 8 -14.91 17.50 -2.83
N LEU A 9 -15.09 17.82 -4.11
CA LEU A 9 -14.34 17.17 -5.20
C LEU A 9 -12.91 17.71 -5.36
N PHE A 10 -12.67 18.98 -5.01
CA PHE A 10 -11.33 19.58 -5.09
C PHE A 10 -10.43 19.22 -3.90
N LEU A 11 -11.00 18.77 -2.77
CA LEU A 11 -10.23 18.39 -1.59
C LEU A 11 -9.47 17.07 -1.81
N ASN A 12 -10.06 16.12 -2.54
CA ASN A 12 -9.44 14.81 -2.79
C ASN A 12 -8.22 14.91 -3.72
N ILE A 13 -8.27 15.74 -4.77
CA ILE A 13 -7.15 15.86 -5.72
C ILE A 13 -5.92 16.52 -5.07
N PHE A 14 -6.14 17.49 -4.16
CA PHE A 14 -5.04 18.14 -3.44
C PHE A 14 -4.33 17.20 -2.45
N ILE A 15 -5.05 16.23 -1.87
CA ILE A 15 -4.46 15.24 -0.95
C ILE A 15 -3.44 14.35 -1.68
N PHE A 16 -3.71 13.95 -2.94
CA PHE A 16 -2.78 13.08 -3.69
C PHE A 16 -1.53 13.81 -4.18
N ILE A 17 -1.64 15.08 -4.59
CA ILE A 17 -0.48 15.89 -4.99
C ILE A 17 0.39 16.22 -3.77
N LEU A 18 -0.24 16.48 -2.62
CA LEU A 18 0.48 16.64 -1.34
C LEU A 18 1.13 15.33 -0.90
N LEU A 19 0.51 14.16 -1.08
CA LEU A 19 1.17 12.87 -0.81
C LEU A 19 2.42 12.68 -1.66
N GLY A 20 2.35 12.97 -2.97
CA GLY A 20 3.51 12.89 -3.87
C GLY A 20 4.68 13.79 -3.46
N PHE A 21 4.40 14.99 -2.93
CA PHE A 21 5.43 15.92 -2.48
C PHE A 21 5.89 15.69 -1.02
N PHE A 22 5.03 15.21 -0.12
CA PHE A 22 5.37 14.96 1.29
C PHE A 22 6.32 13.77 1.49
N LEU A 23 6.37 12.87 0.51
CA LEU A 23 7.31 11.74 0.47
C LEU A 23 8.77 12.17 0.25
N ILE A 24 9.03 13.41 -0.19
CA ILE A 24 10.38 13.87 -0.56
C ILE A 24 11.10 14.58 0.59
N THR A 25 10.40 15.04 1.65
CA THR A 25 10.98 16.03 2.59
C THR A 25 11.21 15.58 4.04
N ASN A 26 11.00 14.32 4.41
CA ASN A 26 11.44 13.83 5.72
C ASN A 26 12.71 12.99 5.55
N ASN A 27 13.70 13.20 6.41
CA ASN A 27 15.06 12.63 6.39
C ASN A 27 15.16 11.08 6.44
N ASN A 28 14.06 10.36 6.23
CA ASN A 28 14.03 8.92 6.03
C ASN A 28 13.52 8.66 4.60
N GLN A 29 14.44 8.26 3.71
CA GLN A 29 14.20 8.17 2.26
C GLN A 29 13.13 7.12 1.92
N VAL A 30 11.87 7.56 1.83
CA VAL A 30 10.81 6.77 1.19
C VAL A 30 10.89 7.08 -0.30
N ILE A 31 11.34 6.10 -1.07
CA ILE A 31 11.40 6.21 -2.53
C ILE A 31 10.17 5.49 -3.05
N ALA A 32 9.11 6.23 -3.36
CA ALA A 32 8.07 5.71 -4.23
C ALA A 32 8.63 5.72 -5.66
N ALA A 33 8.79 4.54 -6.26
CA ALA A 33 9.23 4.47 -7.65
C ALA A 33 8.05 4.89 -8.53
N PRO A 34 8.20 5.90 -9.41
CA PRO A 34 7.10 6.43 -10.23
C PRO A 34 6.68 5.49 -11.39
N HIS A 35 7.11 4.23 -11.39
CA HIS A 35 6.76 3.28 -12.44
C HIS A 35 5.36 2.71 -12.15
N GLU A 36 4.35 3.31 -12.78
CA GLU A 36 2.98 2.79 -12.74
C GLU A 36 2.91 1.49 -13.56
N GLU A 37 2.87 0.36 -12.86
CA GLU A 37 2.48 -0.93 -13.44
C GLU A 37 0.95 -1.02 -13.38
N ARG A 38 0.31 -1.48 -14.47
CA ARG A 38 -1.14 -1.69 -14.53
C ARG A 38 -1.45 -3.13 -14.87
N VAL A 39 -2.40 -3.71 -14.14
CA VAL A 39 -2.93 -5.05 -14.40
C VAL A 39 -4.45 -4.94 -14.48
N GLY A 40 -5.00 -5.04 -15.69
CA GLY A 40 -6.39 -4.67 -15.95
C GLY A 40 -6.62 -3.18 -15.62
N ASP A 41 -7.67 -2.91 -14.85
CA ASP A 41 -8.02 -1.56 -14.38
C ASP A 41 -7.30 -1.16 -13.08
N MET A 42 -6.59 -2.09 -12.44
CA MET A 42 -5.88 -1.84 -11.19
C MET A 42 -4.49 -1.26 -11.45
N ARG A 43 -4.14 -0.21 -10.71
CA ARG A 43 -2.78 0.33 -10.65
C ARG A 43 -1.99 -0.36 -9.55
N ILE A 44 -0.75 -0.73 -9.85
CA ILE A 44 0.23 -1.23 -8.89
C ILE A 44 1.21 -0.10 -8.56
N VAL A 45 1.30 0.23 -7.27
CA VAL A 45 2.13 1.31 -6.72
C VAL A 45 3.23 0.69 -5.87
N ASN A 46 4.48 0.82 -6.30
CA ASN A 46 5.65 0.30 -5.59
C ASN A 46 6.23 1.38 -4.65
N ILE A 47 6.28 1.07 -3.36
CA ILE A 47 6.80 1.96 -2.32
C ILE A 47 8.01 1.29 -1.65
N THR A 48 9.18 1.92 -1.75
CA THR A 48 10.42 1.37 -1.19
C THR A 48 10.88 2.21 0.00
N PHE A 49 11.19 1.55 1.10
CA PHE A 49 11.71 2.17 2.32
C PHE A 49 13.20 1.87 2.47
N SER A 50 14.01 2.91 2.68
CA SER A 50 15.41 2.73 3.08
C SER A 50 15.55 2.22 4.51
N ASP A 51 14.68 2.69 5.41
CA ASP A 51 14.59 2.28 6.81
C ASP A 51 13.20 1.72 7.09
N ILE A 52 13.13 0.42 7.37
CA ILE A 52 11.89 -0.30 7.69
C ILE A 52 11.11 0.36 8.82
N ASN A 53 11.77 1.01 9.79
CA ASN A 53 11.06 1.67 10.90
C ASN A 53 10.20 2.85 10.44
N SER A 54 10.49 3.41 9.27
CA SER A 54 9.72 4.52 8.70
C SER A 54 8.30 4.13 8.35
N ILE A 55 8.04 2.85 8.06
CA ILE A 55 6.70 2.34 7.76
C ILE A 55 5.72 2.53 8.93
N LYS A 56 6.22 2.51 10.18
CA LYS A 56 5.42 2.70 11.40
C LYS A 56 4.77 4.07 11.47
N ASN A 57 5.38 5.06 10.82
CA ASN A 57 4.90 6.43 10.76
C ASN A 57 4.31 6.78 9.39
N PHE A 58 4.21 5.80 8.48
CA PHE A 58 3.80 6.02 7.09
C PHE A 58 2.28 6.08 6.96
N GLN A 59 1.71 7.26 7.15
CA GLN A 59 0.27 7.49 6.95
C GLN A 59 -0.09 7.53 5.46
N PRO A 60 -1.31 7.09 5.07
CA PRO A 60 -2.37 6.55 5.93
C PRO A 60 -2.19 5.06 6.26
N PHE A 61 -1.10 4.42 5.83
CA PHE A 61 -0.98 2.97 5.80
C PHE A 61 -0.62 2.32 7.13
N SER A 62 0.10 3.02 8.01
CA SER A 62 0.65 2.38 9.21
C SER A 62 -0.41 1.77 10.15
N GLN A 63 -1.65 2.25 10.09
CA GLN A 63 -2.78 1.69 10.85
C GLN A 63 -3.17 0.26 10.42
N TYR A 64 -2.79 -0.16 9.21
CA TYR A 64 -3.13 -1.47 8.65
C TYR A 64 -2.10 -2.55 8.99
N PHE A 65 -0.92 -2.16 9.48
CA PHE A 65 0.16 -3.07 9.83
C PHE A 65 0.06 -3.50 11.29
N ASP A 66 0.13 -4.81 11.53
CA ASP A 66 0.47 -5.34 12.84
C ASP A 66 1.98 -5.62 12.88
N PHE A 67 2.73 -4.71 13.52
CA PHE A 67 4.19 -4.81 13.65
C PHE A 67 4.67 -5.92 14.59
N THR A 68 3.76 -6.61 15.27
CA THR A 68 4.10 -7.81 16.06
C THR A 68 4.20 -9.06 15.19
N LEU A 69 3.59 -9.04 14.00
CA LEU A 69 3.66 -10.14 13.05
C LEU A 69 4.98 -10.10 12.28
N THR A 70 5.58 -11.27 12.12
CA THR A 70 6.78 -11.45 11.29
C THR A 70 6.39 -11.85 9.87
N GLY A 71 7.17 -11.34 8.91
CA GLY A 71 7.09 -11.66 7.50
C GLY A 71 6.01 -10.88 6.72
N PRO A 72 6.04 -10.94 5.38
CA PRO A 72 5.20 -10.10 4.52
C PRO A 72 3.75 -10.56 4.51
N ARG A 73 2.82 -9.61 4.62
CA ARG A 73 1.38 -9.87 4.71
C ARG A 73 0.60 -9.12 3.65
N TYR A 74 -0.59 -9.63 3.32
CA TYR A 74 -1.60 -8.93 2.53
C TYR A 74 -2.87 -8.70 3.34
N ASN A 75 -3.71 -7.76 2.90
CA ASN A 75 -5.01 -7.53 3.52
C ASN A 75 -6.13 -8.33 2.85
N GLY A 76 -6.97 -8.94 3.68
CA GLY A 76 -8.24 -9.55 3.27
C GLY A 76 -9.31 -8.48 3.12
N ASN A 77 -9.70 -7.88 4.25
CA ASN A 77 -10.65 -6.76 4.34
C ASN A 77 -9.93 -5.41 4.54
N ILE A 78 -10.65 -4.29 4.56
CA ILE A 78 -10.11 -2.98 4.93
C ILE A 78 -10.58 -2.62 6.34
N ALA A 79 -9.68 -2.81 7.30
CA ALA A 79 -9.87 -2.51 8.71
C ALA A 79 -8.50 -2.23 9.35
N GLN A 80 -8.47 -1.68 10.56
CA GLN A 80 -7.21 -1.57 11.31
C GLN A 80 -6.55 -2.95 11.45
N PHE A 81 -5.22 -3.01 11.32
CA PHE A 81 -4.44 -4.26 11.34
C PHE A 81 -4.80 -5.28 10.26
N ALA A 82 -5.45 -4.86 9.17
CA ALA A 82 -5.93 -5.78 8.15
C ALA A 82 -4.85 -6.54 7.38
N MET A 83 -3.59 -6.07 7.35
CA MET A 83 -2.49 -6.79 6.71
C MET A 83 -1.97 -7.92 7.61
N MET A 84 -2.74 -9.00 7.71
CA MET A 84 -2.47 -10.11 8.63
C MET A 84 -2.26 -11.47 7.95
N TRP A 85 -2.59 -11.62 6.67
CA TRP A 85 -2.49 -12.92 5.98
C TRP A 85 -1.13 -13.11 5.31
N LYS A 86 -0.46 -14.25 5.56
CA LYS A 86 0.87 -14.55 5.02
C LYS A 86 0.87 -14.66 3.50
N ILE A 87 1.82 -13.99 2.88
CA ILE A 87 2.10 -14.15 1.45
C ILE A 87 2.94 -15.42 1.26
N LYS A 88 2.51 -16.28 0.34
CA LYS A 88 3.20 -17.52 -0.03
C LYS A 88 4.51 -17.21 -0.75
N ASN A 89 5.60 -17.82 -0.29
CA ASN A 89 6.94 -17.70 -0.91
C ASN A 89 7.31 -16.26 -1.27
N PRO A 90 7.30 -15.31 -0.31
CA PRO A 90 7.49 -13.92 -0.61
C PRO A 90 8.94 -13.65 -1.05
N PRO A 91 9.18 -12.68 -1.95
CA PRO A 91 10.52 -12.13 -2.15
C PRO A 91 11.11 -11.67 -0.83
N HIS A 92 12.42 -11.82 -0.66
CA HIS A 92 13.08 -11.62 0.64
C HIS A 92 13.02 -10.17 1.14
N ASN A 93 12.92 -9.19 0.23
CA ASN A 93 12.82 -7.78 0.54
C ASN A 93 11.38 -7.24 0.50
N LEU A 94 10.37 -8.11 0.35
CA LEU A 94 8.97 -7.70 0.42
C LEU A 94 8.60 -7.38 1.88
N LEU A 95 7.83 -6.32 2.10
CA LEU A 95 7.30 -5.95 3.43
C LEU A 95 5.81 -6.24 3.55
N GLY A 96 5.06 -6.12 2.45
CA GLY A 96 3.65 -6.45 2.42
C GLY A 96 2.95 -5.89 1.19
N VAL A 97 1.66 -6.20 1.10
CA VAL A 97 0.78 -5.79 0.01
C VAL A 97 -0.51 -5.24 0.62
N PHE A 98 -0.97 -4.09 0.12
CA PHE A 98 -2.25 -3.52 0.51
C PHE A 98 -3.10 -3.20 -0.71
N PHE A 99 -4.37 -3.56 -0.64
CA PHE A 99 -5.38 -3.23 -1.64
C PHE A 99 -6.40 -2.27 -1.05
N ASP A 100 -6.70 -1.20 -1.79
CA ASP A 100 -7.56 -0.11 -1.34
C ASP A 100 -9.07 -0.35 -1.48
N ASN A 101 -9.45 -1.48 -2.07
CA ASN A 101 -10.85 -1.89 -2.12
C ASN A 101 -11.02 -3.42 -2.10
N ASN A 102 -12.25 -3.82 -1.77
CA ASN A 102 -12.78 -5.17 -1.79
C ASN A 102 -12.08 -6.17 -0.88
N THR A 103 -12.69 -7.35 -0.80
CA THR A 103 -12.31 -8.44 0.08
C THR A 103 -11.48 -9.47 -0.66
N ARG A 104 -10.46 -10.00 0.00
CA ARG A 104 -9.70 -11.18 -0.41
C ARG A 104 -9.92 -12.29 0.60
N ASP A 105 -9.51 -13.49 0.22
CA ASP A 105 -9.58 -14.61 1.14
C ASP A 105 -8.70 -14.36 2.36
N ASP A 106 -9.26 -14.70 3.50
CA ASP A 106 -8.65 -14.54 4.81
C ASP A 106 -7.79 -15.79 5.13
N GLU A 107 -6.73 -16.03 4.35
CA GLU A 107 -5.97 -17.29 4.38
C GLU A 107 -4.45 -17.10 4.24
N ASP A 108 -3.68 -17.65 5.18
CA ASP A 108 -2.22 -17.70 5.16
C ASP A 108 -1.69 -18.59 4.02
N ASP A 109 -0.59 -18.19 3.40
CA ASP A 109 0.18 -18.97 2.42
C ASP A 109 -0.63 -19.43 1.18
N LYS A 110 -1.78 -18.81 0.94
CA LYS A 110 -2.63 -19.08 -0.23
C LYS A 110 -2.06 -18.50 -1.51
N TYR A 111 -1.67 -17.23 -1.46
CA TYR A 111 -1.32 -16.43 -2.63
C TYR A 111 0.14 -15.99 -2.62
N THR A 112 0.81 -16.17 -3.76
CA THR A 112 2.10 -15.54 -4.07
C THR A 112 1.91 -14.07 -4.46
N LEU A 113 3.00 -13.29 -4.46
CA LEU A 113 2.94 -11.90 -4.91
C LEU A 113 2.41 -11.76 -6.34
N GLU A 114 2.83 -12.64 -7.26
CA GLU A 114 2.40 -12.58 -8.66
C GLU A 114 0.92 -12.92 -8.82
N GLU A 115 0.39 -13.86 -8.03
CA GLU A 115 -1.05 -14.14 -8.00
C GLU A 115 -1.83 -12.93 -7.44
N LEU A 116 -1.33 -12.29 -6.38
CA LEU A 116 -1.94 -11.07 -5.82
C LEU A 116 -2.00 -9.93 -6.85
N LYS A 117 -0.96 -9.74 -7.67
CA LYS A 117 -0.95 -8.72 -8.73
C LYS A 117 -2.06 -8.92 -9.76
N GLN A 118 -2.46 -10.17 -10.02
CA GLN A 118 -3.55 -10.50 -10.94
C GLN A 118 -4.94 -10.39 -10.29
N MET A 119 -5.01 -10.26 -8.95
CA MET A 119 -6.25 -10.21 -8.17
C MET A 119 -6.71 -8.78 -7.88
N GLY A 120 -6.98 -8.05 -8.96
CA GLY A 120 -7.60 -6.73 -8.88
C GLY A 120 -8.85 -6.73 -8.03
N ASN A 121 -9.77 -7.67 -8.27
CA ASN A 121 -11.03 -7.84 -7.53
C ASN A 121 -11.72 -6.50 -7.20
N GLY A 122 -11.68 -5.52 -8.12
CA GLY A 122 -12.26 -4.18 -7.97
C GLY A 122 -11.51 -3.19 -7.05
N ALA A 123 -10.28 -3.50 -6.63
CA ALA A 123 -9.32 -2.52 -6.13
C ALA A 123 -8.87 -1.58 -7.26
N GLU A 124 -8.83 -0.29 -6.95
CA GLU A 124 -8.27 0.70 -7.86
C GLU A 124 -6.74 0.68 -7.76
N ASN A 125 -6.21 0.47 -6.55
CA ASN A 125 -4.78 0.44 -6.29
C ASN A 125 -4.36 -0.78 -5.44
N MET A 126 -3.25 -1.38 -5.85
CA MET A 126 -2.45 -2.31 -5.07
C MET A 126 -1.13 -1.63 -4.72
N TYR A 127 -0.86 -1.46 -3.43
CA TYR A 127 0.39 -0.92 -2.91
C TYR A 127 1.30 -2.08 -2.51
N ILE A 128 2.50 -2.11 -3.06
CA ILE A 128 3.53 -3.08 -2.70
C ILE A 128 4.62 -2.36 -1.94
N PHE A 129 4.86 -2.79 -0.72
CA PHE A 129 5.88 -2.21 0.16
C PHE A 129 7.14 -3.04 0.11
N TRP A 130 8.27 -2.39 -0.13
CA TRP A 130 9.58 -3.01 -0.30
C TRP A 130 10.58 -2.44 0.69
N GLN A 131 11.51 -3.28 1.14
CA GLN A 131 12.73 -2.85 1.78
C GLN A 131 13.78 -2.59 0.69
N TYR A 132 14.42 -1.42 0.75
CA TYR A 132 15.58 -1.14 -0.08
C TYR A 132 16.74 -2.02 0.36
N GLU A 133 17.43 -2.60 -0.63
CA GLU A 133 18.65 -3.33 -0.42
C GLU A 133 19.73 -2.79 -1.36
N GLN A 134 20.92 -2.56 -0.80
CA GLN A 134 22.09 -2.27 -1.61
C GLN A 134 22.50 -3.58 -2.30
N LYS A 135 22.53 -3.54 -3.63
CA LYS A 135 23.05 -4.63 -4.47
C LYS A 135 24.55 -4.80 -4.32
#